data_AF-A0A523FMW6-F1
#
_entry.id   AF-A0A523FMW6-F1
#
_cell.length_a   1.000
_cell.length_b   1.000
_cell.length_c   1.000
_cell.angle_alpha   90.00
_cell.angle_beta   90.00
_cell.angle_gamma   90.00
#
_symmetry.space_group_name_H-M   'P 1'
#
loop_
_entity.id
_entity.type
_entity.pdbx_description
1 polymer ?
#
loop_
_entity_poly.entity_id
_entity_poly.type
_entity_poly.pdbx_seq_one_letter_code
_entity_poly.pdbx_strand_id
1 'polypeptide(L)' 'MGKIIGTLFEYGPLLFGIGFIAPVFAALVEASGYTLPYDIAPLYAGLGLGIVVGAIATKRGSWI' A
#
# COMPACT_ATOMS: atom_id res chain seq x y z
N MET A 1 4.57 -26.45 -7.71
CA MET A 1 4.55 -25.04 -8.15
C MET A 1 3.22 -24.29 -7.90
N GLY A 2 2.09 -24.97 -7.59
CA GLY A 2 0.74 -24.40 -7.84
C GLY A 2 -0.02 -23.67 -6.73
N LYS A 3 0.47 -23.60 -5.47
CA LYS A 3 -0.33 -23.04 -4.35
C LYS A 3 0.19 -21.69 -3.85
N ILE A 4 1.51 -21.55 -3.69
CA ILE A 4 2.17 -20.32 -3.25
C ILE A 4 2.03 -19.21 -4.30
N ILE A 5 2.21 -19.56 -5.58
CA ILE A 5 2.05 -18.62 -6.71
C ILE A 5 0.60 -18.14 -6.77
N GLY A 6 -0.39 -19.02 -6.61
CA GLY A 6 -1.80 -18.66 -6.58
C GLY A 6 -2.13 -17.66 -5.47
N THR A 7 -1.66 -17.92 -4.25
CA THR A 7 -1.86 -17.01 -3.11
C THR A 7 -1.14 -15.66 -3.29
N LEU A 8 0.07 -15.65 -3.88
CA LEU A 8 0.78 -14.42 -4.22
C LEU A 8 0.05 -13.57 -5.25
N PHE A 9 -0.61 -14.19 -6.24
CA PHE A 9 -1.43 -13.47 -7.21
C PHE A 9 -2.78 -13.01 -6.61
N GLU A 10 -3.36 -13.79 -5.69
CA GLU A 10 -4.61 -13.43 -4.99
C GLU A 10 -4.41 -12.21 -4.07
N TYR A 11 -3.34 -12.20 -3.27
CA TYR A 11 -3.00 -11.08 -2.38
C TYR A 11 -1.99 -10.11 -2.99
N GLY A 12 -1.65 -10.28 -4.27
CA GLY A 12 -0.68 -9.45 -4.98
C GLY A 12 -0.98 -7.95 -4.89
N PRO A 13 -2.22 -7.50 -5.12
CA PRO A 13 -2.58 -6.09 -4.97
C PRO A 13 -2.41 -5.55 -3.54
N LEU A 14 -2.69 -6.37 -2.51
CA LEU A 14 -2.46 -5.99 -1.12
C LEU A 14 -0.96 -5.86 -0.80
N LEU A 15 -0.16 -6.83 -1.23
CA LEU A 15 1.29 -6.80 -1.08
C LEU A 15 1.91 -5.64 -1.84
N PHE A 16 1.37 -5.29 -3.01
CA PHE A 16 1.77 -4.10 -3.77
C PHE A 16 1.39 -2.81 -3.05
N GLY A 17 0.19 -2.73 -2.48
CA GLY A 17 -0.22 -1.60 -1.64
C GLY A 17 0.75 -1.34 -0.49
N ILE A 18 1.16 -2.40 0.21
CA ILE A 18 2.09 -2.29 1.35
C ILE A 18 3.53 -2.07 0.89
N GLY A 19 4.01 -2.83 -0.09
CA GLY A 19 5.41 -2.84 -0.52
C GLY A 19 5.79 -1.71 -1.47
N PHE A 20 4.82 -1.09 -2.15
CA PHE A 20 5.07 -0.06 -3.15
C PHE A 20 4.28 1.23 -2.87
N ILE A 21 2.95 1.17 -2.71
CA ILE A 21 2.15 2.38 -2.52
C ILE A 21 2.48 3.10 -1.22
N ALA A 22 2.63 2.36 -0.11
CA ALA A 22 2.98 2.94 1.19
C ALA A 22 4.31 3.72 1.18
N PRO A 23 5.45 3.16 0.73
CA PRO A 23 6.71 3.90 0.69
C PRO A 23 6.68 5.05 -0.33
N VAL A 24 6.00 4.90 -1.48
CA VAL A 24 5.85 6.00 -2.44
C VAL A 24 5.07 7.16 -1.84
N PHE A 25 3.95 6.89 -1.16
CA PHE A 25 3.18 7.92 -0.48
C PHE A 25 4.01 8.61 0.61
N ALA A 26 4.71 7.84 1.45
CA ALA A 26 5.57 8.40 2.49
C ALA A 26 6.65 9.32 1.90
N ALA A 27 7.33 8.88 0.84
CA ALA A 27 8.33 9.67 0.14
C ALA A 27 7.76 10.94 -0.49
N LEU A 28 6.52 10.90 -1.01
CA LEU A 28 5.85 12.09 -1.54
C LEU A 28 5.52 13.10 -0.44
N VAL A 29 5.04 12.64 0.71
CA VAL A 29 4.79 13.51 1.88
C VAL A 29 6.09 14.16 2.35
N GLU A 30 7.15 13.38 2.53
CA GLU A 30 8.46 13.89 2.91
C GLU A 30 9.02 14.89 1.90
N ALA A 31 8.96 14.56 0.61
CA ALA A 31 9.44 15.44 -0.48
C ALA A 31 8.63 16.74 -0.59
N SER A 32 7.34 16.71 -0.21
CA SER A 32 6.49 17.91 -0.22
C SER A 32 6.75 18.87 0.95
N GLY A 33 7.50 18.43 1.96
CA GLY A 33 7.67 19.19 3.21
C GLY A 33 6.38 19.31 4.03
N TYR A 34 5.34 18.56 3.68
CA TYR A 34 4.06 18.59 4.37
C TYR A 34 4.12 17.80 5.68
N THR A 35 3.78 18.44 6.79
CA THR A 35 3.62 17.77 8.08
C THR A 35 2.21 17.21 8.20
N LEU A 36 2.10 15.90 8.40
CA LEU A 36 0.81 15.25 8.59
C LEU A 36 0.16 15.70 9.92
N PRO A 37 -1.19 15.77 9.97
CA PRO A 37 -1.91 16.06 11.21
C PRO A 37 -1.56 15.05 12.31
N TYR A 38 -1.61 15.50 13.56
CA TYR A 38 -1.31 14.68 14.74
C TYR A 38 0.12 14.13 14.79
N ASP A 39 1.05 14.73 14.04
CA ASP A 39 2.46 14.33 13.98
C ASP A 39 2.66 12.86 13.57
N ILE A 40 1.75 12.36 12.72
CA ILE A 40 1.81 10.99 12.21
C ILE A 40 3.01 10.86 11.29
N ALA A 41 3.87 9.88 11.54
CA ALA A 41 4.97 9.58 10.64
C ALA A 41 4.44 9.21 9.24
N PRO A 42 4.99 9.78 8.14
CA PRO A 42 4.55 9.53 6.77
C PRO A 42 4.40 8.05 6.41
N LEU A 43 5.27 7.19 6.96
CA LEU A 43 5.20 5.75 6.80
C LEU A 43 3.87 5.15 7.30
N TYR A 44 3.36 5.56 8.45
CA TYR A 44 2.11 5.02 9.00
C TYR A 44 0.89 5.43 8.16
N ALA A 45 0.87 6.67 7.68
CA ALA A 45 -0.16 7.14 6.76
C ALA A 45 -0.08 6.38 5.42
N GLY A 46 1.12 6.18 4.89
CA GLY A 46 1.37 5.39 3.69
C GLY A 46 0.92 3.95 3.85
N LEU A 47 1.23 3.30 4.98
CA LEU A 47 0.79 1.93 5.27
C LEU A 47 -0.74 1.83 5.36
N GLY A 48 -1.39 2.78 6.03
CA GLY A 48 -2.85 2.84 6.10
C GLY A 48 -3.47 2.95 4.70
N LEU A 49 -2.96 3.87 3.88
CA LEU A 49 -3.43 4.06 2.51
C LEU A 49 -3.15 2.83 1.63
N GLY A 50 -1.95 2.26 1.71
CA GLY A 50 -1.54 1.07 0.98
C GLY A 50 -2.38 -0.16 1.31
N ILE A 51 -2.68 -0.39 2.60
CA ILE A 51 -3.56 -1.48 3.04
C ILE A 51 -4.98 -1.28 2.51
N VAL A 52 -5.54 -0.06 2.63
CA VAL A 52 -6.90 0.22 2.17
C VAL A 52 -7.03 0.05 0.66
N VAL A 53 -6.14 0.68 -0.11
CA VAL A 53 -6.15 0.57 -1.59
C VAL A 53 -5.90 -0.85 -2.03
N GLY A 54 -4.89 -1.51 -1.46
CA GLY A 54 -4.55 -2.90 -1.78
C GLY A 54 -5.68 -3.87 -1.46
N ALA A 55 -6.36 -3.71 -0.32
CA ALA A 55 -7.52 -4.54 0.04
C ALA A 55 -8.70 -4.34 -0.91
N ILE A 56 -8.98 -3.10 -1.33
CA ILE A 56 -10.02 -2.80 -2.32
C ILE A 56 -9.66 -3.43 -3.67
N ALA A 57 -8.42 -3.27 -4.12
CA ALA A 57 -7.92 -3.80 -5.38
C ALA A 57 -7.98 -5.35 -5.40
N THR A 58 -7.54 -6.01 -4.33
CA THR A 58 -7.67 -7.46 -4.15
C THR A 58 -9.13 -7.91 -4.24
N LYS A 59 -10.07 -7.23 -3.57
CA LYS A 59 -11.51 -7.56 -3.66
C LYS A 59 -12.08 -7.41 -5.07
N ARG A 60 -11.53 -6.50 -5.87
CA ARG A 60 -11.96 -6.25 -7.26
C ARG A 60 -11.26 -7.16 -8.28
N GLY A 61 -10.29 -7.97 -7.86
CA GLY A 61 -9.42 -8.71 -8.77
C GLY A 61 -8.59 -7.78 -9.68
N SER A 62 -8.34 -6.55 -9.22
CA SER A 62 -7.62 -5.49 -9.92
C SER A 62 -6.32 -5.16 -9.19
N TRP A 63 -5.40 -4.48 -9.87
CA TRP A 63 -4.21 -3.90 -9.26
C TRP A 63 -4.38 -2.41 -8.91
N ILE A 64 -5.53 -1.83 -9.26
CA ILE A 64 -5.93 -0.42 -9.02
C ILE A 64 -7.42 -0.37 -8.64
#